data_AF-A0A3S0DNK6-F1
#
_entry.id   AF-A0A3S0DNK6-F1
#
_cell.length_a   1.000
_cell.length_b   1.000
_cell.length_c   1.000
_cell.angle_alpha   90.00
_cell.angle_beta   90.00
_cell.angle_gamma   90.00
#
_symmetry.space_group_name_H-M   'P 1'
#
loop_
_entity.id
_entity.type
_entity.pdbx_description
1 polymer ?
#
loop_
_entity_poly.entity_id
_entity_poly.type
_entity_poly.pdbx_seq_one_letter_code
_entity_poly.pdbx_strand_id
1 'polypeptide(L)'
;MEGNQTEAVAISKTYSFEGLLDFGNKIIKSGLTPLKKAEDVVAAILLGRELGLTEMVSVNNLYSVNGKASASIHVINALLQKAGIVIEVINNYEPCVRTVMKGADGKPELDEQNNPIILREVFASEVPLEHEIKGKKIVNYKTIVKLTRQVKQPNNTYKDMTVISSFSYQDAVMAGLHTKDNWKNYPKVMTLNRALAFGGRLIGADILLGLYETSELADAHNVNYSVNNDGKVTIINPVVSPNANTEFIEEVDEVSSSVDNSQNTSKN
;
A
#
# COMPACT_ATOMS: atom_id res chain seq x y z
N MET A 1 5.95 20.10 -51.87
CA MET A 1 6.52 19.19 -50.85
C MET A 1 5.54 19.15 -49.71
N GLU A 2 4.55 18.27 -49.79
CA GLU A 2 3.58 18.07 -48.72
C GLU A 2 4.20 17.11 -47.70
N GLY A 3 4.45 17.63 -46.50
CA GLY A 3 4.97 16.87 -45.37
C GLY A 3 3.88 15.94 -44.86
N ASN A 4 4.05 14.65 -45.09
CA ASN A 4 3.22 13.60 -44.56
C ASN A 4 3.45 13.53 -43.03
N GLN A 5 2.57 14.16 -42.24
CA GLN A 5 2.53 13.96 -40.79
C GLN A 5 1.90 12.59 -40.54
N THR A 6 2.74 11.59 -40.30
CA THR A 6 2.29 10.30 -39.80
C THR A 6 1.88 10.49 -38.34
N GLU A 7 0.58 10.70 -38.10
CA GLU A 7 0.02 10.56 -36.75
C GLU A 7 0.31 9.14 -36.25
N ALA A 8 1.11 9.03 -35.20
CA ALA A 8 1.32 7.78 -34.50
C ALA A 8 0.00 7.39 -33.80
N VAL A 9 -0.84 6.61 -34.49
CA VAL A 9 -2.00 5.97 -33.89
C VAL A 9 -1.48 5.05 -32.79
N ALA A 10 -1.68 5.43 -31.54
CA ALA A 10 -1.45 4.55 -30.41
C ALA A 10 -2.40 3.37 -30.56
N ILE A 11 -1.87 2.23 -31.04
CA ILE A 11 -2.62 0.97 -31.09
C ILE A 11 -2.91 0.61 -29.64
N SER A 12 -4.10 0.93 -29.14
CA SER A 12 -4.58 0.34 -27.89
C SER A 12 -4.71 -1.15 -28.17
N LYS A 13 -3.78 -1.96 -27.64
CA LYS A 13 -3.90 -3.40 -27.69
C LYS A 13 -5.06 -3.80 -26.78
N THR A 14 -6.26 -3.81 -27.33
CA THR A 14 -7.43 -4.36 -26.65
C THR A 14 -7.32 -5.87 -26.76
N TYR A 15 -6.92 -6.51 -25.68
CA TYR A 15 -6.92 -7.96 -25.57
C TYR A 15 -8.33 -8.42 -25.19
N SER A 16 -8.78 -9.55 -25.73
CA SER A 16 -9.95 -10.24 -25.16
C SER A 16 -9.63 -10.71 -23.74
N PHE A 17 -10.66 -11.00 -22.96
CA PHE A 17 -10.48 -11.52 -21.61
C PHE A 17 -9.71 -12.86 -21.63
N GLU A 18 -10.01 -13.72 -22.59
CA GLU A 18 -9.30 -14.97 -22.83
C GLU A 18 -7.82 -14.73 -23.17
N GLY A 19 -7.53 -13.70 -23.97
CA GLY A 19 -6.15 -13.32 -24.32
C GLY A 19 -5.35 -12.84 -23.10
N LEU A 20 -6.00 -12.14 -22.16
CA LEU A 20 -5.35 -11.72 -20.91
C LEU A 20 -5.12 -12.90 -19.96
N LEU A 21 -6.03 -13.88 -19.92
CA LEU A 21 -5.83 -15.11 -19.15
C LEU A 21 -4.68 -15.96 -19.70
N ASP A 22 -4.56 -16.12 -21.02
CA ASP A 22 -3.41 -16.78 -21.65
C ASP A 22 -2.10 -16.05 -21.36
N PHE A 23 -2.09 -14.71 -21.47
CA PHE A 23 -0.95 -13.89 -21.05
C PHE A 23 -0.60 -14.14 -19.57
N GLY A 24 -1.61 -14.15 -18.69
CA GLY A 24 -1.48 -14.43 -17.26
C GLY A 24 -0.77 -15.75 -17.00
N ASN A 25 -1.23 -16.83 -17.63
CA ASN A 25 -0.59 -18.15 -17.51
C ASN A 25 0.87 -18.14 -17.99
N LYS A 26 1.16 -17.47 -19.11
CA LYS A 26 2.51 -17.39 -19.68
C LYS A 26 3.47 -16.59 -18.80
N ILE A 27 3.03 -15.46 -18.25
CA ILE A 27 3.89 -14.61 -17.41
C ILE A 27 4.13 -15.24 -16.02
N ILE A 28 3.17 -15.98 -15.48
CA ILE A 28 3.38 -16.77 -14.27
C ILE A 28 4.45 -17.84 -14.52
N LYS A 29 4.36 -18.57 -15.63
CA LYS A 29 5.32 -19.60 -16.01
C LYS A 29 6.73 -19.04 -16.24
N SER A 30 6.87 -17.80 -16.70
CA SER A 30 8.18 -17.17 -16.91
C SER A 30 8.86 -16.71 -15.61
N GLY A 31 8.13 -16.61 -14.50
CA GLY A 31 8.65 -16.10 -13.23
C GLY A 31 8.83 -14.58 -13.19
N LEU A 32 8.34 -13.85 -14.20
CA LEU A 32 8.43 -12.38 -14.28
C LEU A 32 7.29 -11.66 -13.54
N THR A 33 6.50 -12.39 -12.76
CA THR A 33 5.51 -11.84 -11.82
C THR A 33 5.54 -12.62 -10.50
N PRO A 34 5.35 -11.93 -9.36
CA PRO A 34 5.13 -12.59 -8.08
C PRO A 34 3.74 -13.24 -7.98
N LEU A 35 2.77 -12.84 -8.81
CA LEU A 35 1.42 -13.37 -8.80
C LEU A 35 1.41 -14.85 -9.21
N LYS A 36 0.44 -15.59 -8.67
CA LYS A 36 0.36 -17.06 -8.84
C LYS A 36 -0.90 -17.53 -9.55
N LYS A 37 -1.86 -16.62 -9.79
CA LYS A 37 -3.13 -16.90 -10.47
C LYS A 37 -3.28 -15.99 -11.68
N ALA A 38 -3.78 -16.53 -12.79
CA ALA A 38 -3.96 -15.75 -14.01
C ALA A 38 -5.00 -14.65 -13.81
N GLU A 39 -6.02 -14.91 -13.00
CA GLU A 39 -7.08 -13.96 -12.63
C GLU A 39 -6.51 -12.75 -11.87
N ASP A 40 -5.56 -12.98 -10.95
CA ASP A 40 -4.87 -11.90 -10.24
C ASP A 40 -4.04 -11.05 -11.22
N VAL A 41 -3.42 -11.67 -12.22
CA VAL A 41 -2.69 -10.96 -13.29
C VAL A 41 -3.63 -10.09 -14.12
N VAL A 42 -4.79 -10.64 -14.52
CA VAL A 42 -5.81 -9.89 -15.27
C VAL A 42 -6.29 -8.70 -14.44
N ALA A 43 -6.65 -8.91 -13.17
CA ALA A 43 -7.10 -7.84 -12.28
C ALA A 43 -6.04 -6.75 -12.10
N ALA A 44 -4.77 -7.14 -11.90
CA ALA A 44 -3.66 -6.19 -11.83
C ALA A 44 -3.50 -5.39 -13.13
N ILE A 45 -3.61 -6.03 -14.30
CA ILE A 45 -3.51 -5.33 -15.59
C ILE A 45 -4.64 -4.32 -15.76
N LEU A 46 -5.88 -4.70 -15.44
CA LEU A 46 -7.06 -3.83 -15.59
C LEU A 46 -6.94 -2.61 -14.67
N LEU A 47 -6.69 -2.83 -13.37
CA LEU A 47 -6.45 -1.75 -12.42
C LEU A 47 -5.25 -0.88 -12.83
N GLY A 48 -4.18 -1.51 -13.30
CA GLY A 48 -3.00 -0.80 -13.77
C GLY A 48 -3.30 0.13 -14.93
N ARG A 49 -4.12 -0.30 -15.89
CA ARG A 49 -4.57 0.55 -17.01
C ARG A 49 -5.36 1.75 -16.52
N GLU A 50 -6.25 1.58 -15.54
CA GLU A 50 -7.00 2.68 -14.92
C GLU A 50 -6.08 3.70 -14.24
N LEU A 51 -4.97 3.22 -13.65
CA LEU A 51 -3.94 4.06 -13.03
C LEU A 51 -2.88 4.59 -14.02
N GLY A 52 -3.01 4.30 -15.32
CA GLY A 52 -2.03 4.71 -16.33
C GLY A 52 -0.68 3.99 -16.27
N LEU A 53 -0.67 2.75 -15.76
CA LEU A 53 0.50 1.88 -15.67
C LEU A 53 0.54 0.86 -16.82
N THR A 54 1.76 0.49 -17.23
CA THR A 54 1.97 -0.58 -18.22
C THR A 54 1.80 -1.96 -17.60
N GLU A 55 1.42 -2.96 -18.39
CA GLU A 55 1.09 -4.30 -17.86
C GLU A 55 2.20 -4.88 -16.97
N MET A 56 3.45 -4.78 -17.40
CA MET A 56 4.59 -5.31 -16.65
C MET A 56 4.81 -4.63 -15.30
N VAL A 57 4.53 -3.33 -15.20
CA VAL A 57 4.61 -2.60 -13.92
C VAL A 57 3.47 -3.05 -13.01
N SER A 58 2.27 -3.20 -13.57
CA SER A 58 1.07 -3.60 -12.85
C SER A 58 1.22 -4.97 -12.21
N VAL A 59 1.57 -6.00 -12.99
CA VAL A 59 1.69 -7.38 -12.49
C VAL A 59 2.83 -7.59 -11.49
N ASN A 60 3.75 -6.65 -11.36
CA ASN A 60 4.87 -6.71 -10.42
C ASN A 60 4.63 -5.92 -9.13
N ASN A 61 3.62 -5.05 -9.09
CA ASN A 61 3.45 -4.08 -8.01
C ASN A 61 2.02 -3.95 -7.48
N LEU A 62 1.02 -4.45 -8.20
CA LEU A 62 -0.37 -4.44 -7.78
C LEU A 62 -0.78 -5.82 -7.25
N TYR A 63 -1.46 -5.83 -6.11
CA TYR A 63 -1.84 -7.05 -5.42
C TYR A 63 -3.28 -6.94 -4.90
N SER A 64 -3.94 -8.08 -4.75
CA SER A 64 -5.16 -8.18 -3.95
C SER A 64 -4.79 -8.65 -2.55
N VAL A 65 -5.08 -7.84 -1.54
CA VAL A 65 -4.84 -8.15 -0.13
C VAL A 65 -6.18 -8.12 0.59
N ASN A 66 -6.65 -9.29 1.02
CA ASN A 66 -7.95 -9.47 1.68
C ASN A 66 -9.12 -8.82 0.88
N GLY A 67 -9.17 -9.08 -0.43
CA GLY A 67 -10.22 -8.58 -1.32
C GLY A 67 -10.11 -7.09 -1.67
N LYS A 68 -9.03 -6.41 -1.27
CA LYS A 68 -8.77 -5.01 -1.59
C LYS A 68 -7.56 -4.87 -2.50
N ALA A 69 -7.68 -4.00 -3.50
CA ALA A 69 -6.56 -3.61 -4.34
C ALA A 69 -5.51 -2.84 -3.53
N SER A 70 -4.25 -3.19 -3.74
CA SER A 70 -3.11 -2.54 -3.13
C SER A 70 -1.98 -2.34 -4.14
N ALA A 71 -1.11 -1.37 -3.87
CA ALA A 71 0.07 -1.10 -4.66
C ALA A 71 1.32 -1.00 -3.80
N SER A 72 2.46 -1.36 -4.40
CA SER A 72 3.75 -1.10 -3.77
C SER A 72 3.94 0.40 -3.54
N ILE A 73 4.68 0.75 -2.48
CA ILE A 73 4.97 2.16 -2.17
C ILE A 73 5.66 2.90 -3.31
N HIS A 74 6.47 2.21 -4.13
CA HIS A 74 7.15 2.81 -5.27
C HIS A 74 6.16 3.22 -6.37
N VAL A 75 5.12 2.42 -6.62
CA VAL A 75 4.05 2.79 -7.57
C VAL A 75 3.26 3.98 -7.04
N ILE A 76 2.89 3.97 -5.75
CA ILE A 76 2.20 5.11 -5.13
C ILE A 76 3.03 6.39 -5.29
N ASN A 77 4.32 6.36 -4.91
CA ASN A 77 5.20 7.53 -5.04
C ASN A 77 5.35 7.98 -6.51
N ALA A 78 5.47 7.04 -7.44
CA ALA A 78 5.59 7.36 -8.86
C ALA A 78 4.32 8.05 -9.40
N LEU A 79 3.13 7.58 -9.02
CA LEU A 79 1.86 8.19 -9.39
C LEU A 79 1.76 9.62 -8.82
N LEU A 80 2.12 9.80 -7.55
CA LEU A 80 2.09 11.12 -6.90
C LEU A 80 3.06 12.10 -7.57
N GLN A 81 4.30 11.68 -7.83
CA GLN A 81 5.31 12.53 -8.48
C GLN A 81 4.94 12.88 -9.92
N LYS A 82 4.39 11.94 -10.69
CA LYS A 82 3.86 12.20 -12.04
C LYS A 82 2.73 13.23 -12.03
N ALA A 83 1.95 13.29 -10.96
CA ALA A 83 0.91 14.28 -10.76
C ALA A 83 1.42 15.63 -10.21
N GLY A 84 2.74 15.82 -10.10
CA GLY A 84 3.34 17.08 -9.65
C GLY A 84 3.42 17.24 -8.13
N ILE A 85 3.28 16.15 -7.36
CA ILE A 85 3.52 16.18 -5.91
C ILE A 85 5.01 16.05 -5.64
N VAL A 86 5.55 17.01 -4.90
CA VAL A 86 6.93 16.97 -4.40
C VAL A 86 6.94 16.28 -3.05
N ILE A 87 7.84 15.32 -2.86
CA ILE A 87 8.00 14.55 -1.63
C ILE A 87 9.38 14.87 -1.04
N GLU A 88 9.40 15.45 0.15
CA GLU A 88 10.60 15.75 0.92
C GLU A 88 10.63 14.85 2.16
N VAL A 89 11.68 14.04 2.31
CA VAL A 89 11.90 13.26 3.54
C VAL A 89 12.67 14.16 4.52
N ILE A 90 11.96 14.69 5.52
CA ILE A 90 12.51 15.64 6.49
C ILE A 90 13.36 14.91 7.53
N ASN A 91 12.84 13.79 8.05
CA ASN A 91 13.54 12.92 8.99
C ASN A 91 13.28 11.48 8.57
N ASN A 92 14.31 10.64 8.55
CA ASN A 92 14.18 9.25 8.14
C ASN A 92 14.65 8.29 9.23
N TYR A 93 13.71 7.85 10.07
CA TYR A 93 13.97 7.00 11.23
C TYR A 93 15.02 7.62 12.15
N GLU A 94 14.83 8.90 12.48
CA GLU A 94 15.74 9.66 13.32
C GLU A 94 15.42 9.40 14.81
N PRO A 95 16.44 9.29 15.67
CA PRO A 95 16.25 9.02 17.09
C PRO A 95 15.61 10.22 17.79
N CYS A 96 14.67 9.93 18.69
CA CYS A 96 14.02 10.91 19.54
C CYS A 96 14.38 10.71 21.01
N VAL A 97 14.48 11.82 21.73
CA VAL A 97 14.78 11.89 23.16
C VAL A 97 13.72 12.75 23.85
N ARG A 98 13.61 12.64 25.17
CA ARG A 98 12.72 13.51 25.97
C ARG A 98 13.47 14.75 26.44
N THR A 99 12.79 15.89 26.42
CA THR A 99 13.21 17.09 27.14
C THR A 99 12.57 17.11 28.53
N VAL A 100 13.29 17.66 29.49
CA VAL A 100 12.81 17.87 30.86
C VAL A 100 12.91 19.34 31.23
N MET A 101 12.08 19.78 32.17
CA MET A 101 12.07 21.17 32.64
C MET A 101 13.41 21.52 33.30
N LYS A 102 13.98 22.67 32.90
CA LYS A 102 15.19 23.24 33.48
C LYS A 102 14.83 24.10 34.67
N GLY A 103 15.26 23.68 35.87
CA GLY A 103 15.14 24.47 37.08
C GLY A 103 16.05 25.70 37.07
N ALA A 104 15.83 26.62 38.02
CA ALA A 104 16.63 27.84 38.16
C ALA A 104 18.12 27.57 38.43
N ASP A 105 18.45 26.40 38.98
CA ASP A 105 19.82 25.92 39.23
C ASP A 105 20.48 25.28 38.00
N GLY A 106 19.77 25.24 36.87
CA GLY A 106 20.22 24.60 35.63
C GLY A 106 20.14 23.07 35.62
N LYS A 107 19.55 22.46 36.65
CA LYS A 107 19.33 21.00 36.74
C LYS A 107 17.87 20.65 36.39
N PRO A 108 17.56 19.36 36.16
CA PRO A 108 16.19 18.93 35.95
C PRO A 108 15.30 19.23 37.15
N GLU A 109 14.18 19.89 36.91
CA GLU A 109 13.13 20.05 37.91
C GLU A 109 12.41 18.71 38.12
N LEU A 110 12.10 18.39 39.37
CA LEU A 110 11.53 17.11 39.77
C LEU A 110 10.08 17.28 40.22
N ASP A 111 9.24 16.29 39.89
CA ASP A 111 7.86 16.20 40.36
C ASP A 111 7.78 15.76 41.84
N GLU A 112 6.56 15.67 42.36
CA GLU A 112 6.28 15.22 43.74
C GLU A 112 6.79 13.80 44.03
N GLN A 113 7.04 12.99 43.00
CA GLN A 113 7.57 11.64 43.09
C GLN A 113 9.09 11.57 42.84
N ASN A 114 9.76 12.73 42.81
CA ASN A 114 11.21 12.86 42.61
C ASN A 114 11.68 12.40 41.21
N ASN A 115 10.79 12.42 40.21
CA ASN A 115 11.14 12.15 38.81
C ASN A 115 11.27 13.46 38.02
N PRO A 116 12.16 13.53 37.00
CA PRO A 116 12.25 14.70 36.14
C PRO A 116 10.92 15.01 35.43
N ILE A 117 10.50 16.27 35.47
CA ILE A 117 9.30 16.74 34.78
C ILE A 117 9.55 16.71 33.27
N ILE A 118 8.97 15.73 32.58
CA ILE A 118 9.08 15.56 31.12
C ILE A 118 8.20 16.59 30.42
N LEU A 119 8.75 17.31 29.45
CA LEU A 119 8.04 18.32 28.68
C LEU A 119 7.53 17.77 27.35
N ARG A 120 8.44 17.31 26.49
CA ARG A 120 8.09 16.78 25.16
C ARG A 120 9.14 15.80 24.63
N GLU A 121 8.77 15.09 23.58
CA GLU A 121 9.69 14.31 22.75
C GLU A 121 10.18 15.17 21.59
N VAL A 122 11.49 15.14 21.34
CA VAL A 122 12.17 15.92 20.29
C VAL A 122 13.17 15.04 19.55
N PHE A 123 13.59 15.44 18.36
CA PHE A 123 14.71 14.78 17.70
C PHE A 123 16.01 14.96 18.50
N ALA A 124 16.85 13.94 18.55
CA ALA A 124 18.13 14.03 19.26
C ALA A 124 19.05 15.13 18.68
N SER A 125 18.88 15.47 17.40
CA SER A 125 19.57 16.56 16.71
C SER A 125 18.99 17.95 16.99
N GLU A 126 17.78 18.05 17.56
CA GLU A 126 17.11 19.32 17.83
C GLU A 126 17.83 20.09 18.96
N VAL A 127 17.89 21.41 18.82
CA VAL A 127 18.39 22.31 19.86
C VAL A 127 17.30 22.46 20.92
N PRO A 128 17.58 22.16 22.21
CA PRO A 128 16.59 22.34 23.26
C PRO A 128 16.24 23.82 23.43
N LEU A 129 14.99 24.10 23.80
CA LEU A 129 14.58 25.46 24.18
C LEU A 129 15.29 25.89 25.47
N GLU A 130 15.29 27.20 25.74
CA GLU A 130 16.01 27.77 26.89
C GLU A 130 15.61 27.14 28.24
N HIS A 131 14.33 26.79 28.40
CA HIS A 131 13.74 26.16 29.58
C HIS A 131 13.81 24.61 29.55
N GLU A 132 14.51 24.02 28.58
CA GLU A 132 14.61 22.57 28.40
C GLU A 132 16.02 22.05 28.65
N ILE A 133 16.10 20.88 29.29
CA ILE A 133 17.30 20.04 29.30
C ILE A 133 17.02 18.82 28.44
N LYS A 134 17.87 18.57 27.45
CA LYS A 134 17.75 17.41 26.56
C LYS A 134 18.25 16.13 27.23
N GLY A 135 17.42 15.10 27.28
CA GLY A 135 17.80 13.77 27.75
C GLY A 135 18.82 13.10 26.82
N LYS A 136 19.58 12.14 27.36
CA LYS A 136 20.57 11.35 26.60
C LYS A 136 20.03 10.02 26.08
N LYS A 137 18.95 9.52 26.68
CA LYS A 137 18.37 8.22 26.35
C LYS A 137 17.46 8.36 25.13
N ILE A 138 17.72 7.58 24.10
CA ILE A 138 16.81 7.42 22.95
C ILE A 138 15.57 6.67 23.44
N VAL A 139 14.40 7.24 23.16
CA VAL A 139 13.11 6.67 23.57
C VAL A 139 12.26 6.24 22.39
N ASN A 140 12.53 6.75 21.19
CA ASN A 140 11.75 6.48 19.99
C ASN A 140 12.58 6.73 18.73
N TYR A 141 12.07 6.31 17.58
CA TYR A 141 12.56 6.68 16.26
C TYR A 141 11.39 7.17 15.42
N LYS A 142 11.54 8.29 14.72
CA LYS A 142 10.45 8.90 13.96
C LYS A 142 10.88 9.25 12.54
N THR A 143 9.99 8.92 11.59
CA THR A 143 10.09 9.36 10.20
C THR A 143 9.07 10.46 9.96
N ILE A 144 9.49 11.55 9.30
CA ILE A 144 8.61 12.65 8.88
C ILE A 144 8.85 12.91 7.40
N VAL A 145 7.76 12.96 6.65
CA VAL A 145 7.74 13.35 5.24
C VAL A 145 6.84 14.56 5.07
N LYS A 146 7.24 15.46 4.18
CA LYS A 146 6.45 16.60 3.75
C LYS A 146 6.14 16.42 2.27
N LEU A 147 4.86 16.49 1.94
CA LEU A 147 4.38 16.44 0.57
C LEU A 147 3.77 17.79 0.22
N THR A 148 4.06 18.30 -0.97
CA THR A 148 3.50 19.55 -1.47
C THR A 148 2.99 19.41 -2.89
N ARG A 149 1.91 20.11 -3.24
CA ARG A 149 1.40 20.21 -4.61
C ARG A 149 0.63 21.50 -4.83
N GLN A 150 0.41 21.83 -6.10
CA GLN A 150 -0.52 22.87 -6.53
C GLN A 150 -1.80 22.25 -7.09
N VAL A 151 -2.94 22.64 -6.52
CA VAL A 151 -4.25 22.14 -6.96
C VAL A 151 -4.99 23.22 -7.72
N LYS A 152 -5.29 22.95 -8.99
CA LYS A 152 -6.08 23.84 -9.84
C LYS A 152 -7.52 23.92 -9.30
N GLN A 153 -8.01 25.13 -9.09
CA GLN A 153 -9.34 25.44 -8.60
C GLN A 153 -10.32 25.70 -9.77
N PRO A 154 -11.65 25.60 -9.55
CA PRO A 154 -12.66 25.82 -10.60
C PRO A 154 -12.57 27.20 -11.30
N ASN A 155 -12.06 28.21 -10.62
CA ASN A 155 -11.84 29.57 -11.15
C ASN A 155 -10.52 29.72 -11.93
N ASN A 156 -9.86 28.62 -12.31
CA ASN A 156 -8.53 28.59 -12.96
C ASN A 156 -7.35 29.14 -12.13
N THR A 157 -7.51 29.38 -10.82
CA THR A 157 -6.37 29.67 -9.94
C THR A 157 -5.75 28.39 -9.39
N TYR A 158 -4.55 28.49 -8.81
CA TYR A 158 -3.90 27.38 -8.12
C TYR A 158 -3.87 27.65 -6.62
N LYS A 159 -4.05 26.58 -5.83
CA LYS A 159 -3.89 26.62 -4.38
C LYS A 159 -2.79 25.66 -3.98
N ASP A 160 -1.82 26.16 -3.22
CA ASP A 160 -0.80 25.33 -2.61
C ASP A 160 -1.42 24.45 -1.54
N MET A 161 -1.05 23.18 -1.54
CA MET A 161 -1.41 22.20 -0.53
C MET A 161 -0.13 21.60 0.03
N THR A 162 -0.05 21.53 1.36
CA THR A 162 1.05 20.88 2.08
C THR A 162 0.49 19.88 3.06
N VAL A 163 1.06 18.68 3.07
CA VAL A 163 0.77 17.62 4.05
C VAL A 163 2.08 17.23 4.71
N ILE A 164 2.10 17.24 6.04
CA ILE A 164 3.17 16.64 6.83
C ILE A 164 2.62 15.33 7.38
N SER A 165 3.29 14.23 7.07
CA SER A 165 2.93 12.91 7.58
C SER A 165 4.11 12.30 8.32
N SER A 166 3.81 11.53 9.35
CA SER A 166 4.83 10.90 10.16
C SER A 166 4.40 9.53 10.65
N PHE A 167 5.37 8.68 10.88
CA PHE A 167 5.17 7.41 11.57
C PHE A 167 6.40 7.12 12.44
N SER A 168 6.16 6.72 13.68
CA SER A 168 7.21 6.40 14.64
C SER A 168 7.28 4.90 14.92
N TYR A 169 8.43 4.46 15.43
CA TYR A 169 8.57 3.08 15.88
C TYR A 169 7.65 2.79 17.06
N GLN A 170 7.39 3.77 17.93
CA GLN A 170 6.40 3.64 19.00
C GLN A 170 4.98 3.40 18.45
N ASP A 171 4.60 4.02 17.33
CA ASP A 171 3.32 3.72 16.66
C ASP A 171 3.27 2.26 16.19
N ALA A 172 4.39 1.73 15.66
CA ALA A 172 4.53 0.32 15.31
C ALA A 172 4.42 -0.60 16.54
N VAL A 173 4.95 -0.18 17.69
CA VAL A 173 4.84 -0.92 18.96
C VAL A 173 3.40 -0.98 19.42
N MET A 174 2.70 0.16 19.44
CA MET A 174 1.28 0.26 19.79
C MET A 174 0.38 -0.58 18.86
N ALA A 175 0.73 -0.64 17.57
CA ALA A 175 0.04 -1.46 16.58
C ALA A 175 0.46 -2.96 16.60
N GLY A 176 1.34 -3.38 17.51
CA GLY A 176 1.82 -4.77 17.60
C GLY A 176 2.78 -5.21 16.47
N LEU A 177 3.13 -4.30 15.55
CA LEU A 177 3.92 -4.59 14.34
C LEU A 177 5.39 -4.87 14.64
N HIS A 178 5.92 -4.29 15.72
CA HIS A 178 7.31 -4.49 16.17
C HIS A 178 7.70 -5.97 16.39
N THR A 179 6.72 -6.86 16.55
CA THR A 179 6.93 -8.30 16.72
C THR A 179 7.12 -9.05 15.41
N LYS A 180 6.79 -8.45 14.25
CA LYS A 180 6.90 -9.07 12.93
C LYS A 180 8.30 -8.93 12.34
N ASP A 181 8.74 -9.93 11.58
CA ASP A 181 10.13 -10.01 11.08
C ASP A 181 10.51 -8.84 10.17
N ASN A 182 9.64 -8.42 9.25
CA ASN A 182 9.91 -7.26 8.39
C ASN A 182 10.15 -5.98 9.21
N TRP A 183 9.41 -5.80 10.31
CA TRP A 183 9.53 -4.63 11.19
C TRP A 183 10.76 -4.70 12.10
N LYS A 184 11.21 -5.90 12.47
CA LYS A 184 12.47 -6.09 13.20
C LYS A 184 13.69 -5.87 12.31
N ASN A 185 13.64 -6.42 11.09
CA ASN A 185 14.77 -6.41 10.16
C ASN A 185 14.91 -5.09 9.42
N TYR A 186 13.79 -4.43 9.09
CA TYR A 186 13.75 -3.23 8.26
C TYR A 186 12.92 -2.09 8.86
N PRO A 187 13.08 -1.74 10.15
CA PRO A 187 12.22 -0.76 10.83
C PRO A 187 12.22 0.60 10.13
N LYS A 188 13.39 1.07 9.68
CA LYS A 188 13.54 2.34 8.93
C LYS A 188 12.72 2.38 7.65
N VAL A 189 12.74 1.30 6.89
CA VAL A 189 12.00 1.19 5.62
C VAL A 189 10.50 1.13 5.90
N MET A 190 10.09 0.35 6.90
CA MET A 190 8.69 0.19 7.25
C MET A 190 8.07 1.50 7.78
N THR A 191 8.77 2.26 8.62
CA THR A 191 8.27 3.58 9.09
C THR A 191 8.20 4.59 7.95
N LEU A 192 9.16 4.57 7.01
CA LEU A 192 9.13 5.42 5.82
C LEU A 192 7.95 5.08 4.90
N ASN A 193 7.74 3.81 4.61
CA ASN A 193 6.62 3.35 3.79
C ASN A 193 5.28 3.79 4.41
N ARG A 194 5.15 3.67 5.74
CA ARG A 194 3.92 4.06 6.44
C ARG A 194 3.67 5.56 6.39
N ALA A 195 4.70 6.38 6.64
CA ALA A 195 4.59 7.84 6.55
C ALA A 195 4.25 8.30 5.12
N LEU A 196 4.86 7.69 4.09
CA LEU A 196 4.57 7.99 2.69
C LEU A 196 3.16 7.55 2.27
N ALA A 197 2.72 6.36 2.68
CA ALA A 197 1.37 5.87 2.38
C ALA A 197 0.29 6.77 2.99
N PHE A 198 0.48 7.21 4.24
CA PHE A 198 -0.46 8.10 4.93
C PHE A 198 -0.46 9.49 4.29
N GLY A 199 0.72 10.09 4.09
CA GLY A 199 0.85 11.40 3.45
C GLY A 199 0.34 11.42 2.01
N GLY A 200 0.65 10.38 1.24
CA GLY A 200 0.22 10.19 -0.13
C GLY A 200 -1.30 10.13 -0.28
N ARG A 201 -1.98 9.36 0.59
CA ARG A 201 -3.45 9.30 0.60
C ARG A 201 -4.10 10.62 0.97
N LEU A 202 -3.48 11.42 1.84
CA LEU A 202 -4.03 12.73 2.21
C LEU A 202 -3.81 13.78 1.12
N ILE A 203 -2.61 13.84 0.53
CA ILE A 203 -2.31 14.88 -0.45
C ILE A 203 -2.82 14.53 -1.84
N GLY A 204 -2.85 13.25 -2.22
CA GLY A 204 -3.20 12.80 -3.58
C GLY A 204 -4.41 11.87 -3.61
N ALA A 205 -5.42 12.11 -2.79
CA ALA A 205 -6.63 11.29 -2.74
C ALA A 205 -7.32 11.15 -4.12
N ASP A 206 -7.32 12.22 -4.90
CA ASP A 206 -7.82 12.30 -6.29
C ASP A 206 -6.97 11.52 -7.30
N ILE A 207 -5.71 11.21 -6.96
CA ILE A 207 -4.78 10.46 -7.81
C ILE A 207 -4.81 8.98 -7.43
N LEU A 208 -4.84 8.68 -6.13
CA LEU A 208 -4.80 7.32 -5.61
C LEU A 208 -6.18 6.65 -5.57
N LEU A 209 -7.27 7.41 -5.60
CA LEU A 209 -8.64 6.89 -5.69
C LEU A 209 -8.97 5.79 -4.66
N GLY A 210 -8.41 5.89 -3.46
CA GLY A 210 -8.59 4.91 -2.38
C GLY A 210 -7.63 3.72 -2.40
N LEU A 211 -6.61 3.73 -3.28
CA LEU A 211 -5.55 2.72 -3.33
C LEU A 211 -4.71 2.75 -2.05
N TYR A 212 -4.54 1.58 -1.44
CA TYR A 212 -3.73 1.40 -0.24
C TYR A 212 -2.33 0.87 -0.58
N GLU A 213 -1.38 1.13 0.32
CA GLU A 213 -0.06 0.52 0.25
C GLU A 213 -0.14 -0.96 0.67
N THR A 214 0.57 -1.83 -0.07
CA THR A 214 0.50 -3.28 0.08
C THR A 214 0.88 -3.77 1.48
N SER A 215 2.00 -3.32 2.06
CA SER A 215 2.40 -3.75 3.41
C SER A 215 1.46 -3.23 4.50
N GLU A 216 0.87 -2.04 4.31
CA GLU A 216 -0.14 -1.49 5.20
C GLU A 216 -1.38 -2.39 5.29
N LEU A 217 -1.96 -2.77 4.14
CA LEU A 217 -3.11 -3.68 4.12
C LEU A 217 -2.74 -5.08 4.63
N ALA A 218 -1.55 -5.57 4.24
CA ALA A 218 -1.10 -6.88 4.68
C ALA A 218 -0.92 -6.92 6.21
N ASP A 219 -0.40 -5.84 6.80
CA ASP A 219 -0.29 -5.72 8.24
C ASP A 219 -1.65 -5.69 8.94
N ALA A 220 -2.60 -4.93 8.41
CA ALA A 220 -3.95 -4.78 8.96
C ALA A 220 -4.78 -6.08 8.89
N HIS A 221 -4.53 -6.92 7.89
CA HIS A 221 -5.24 -8.18 7.67
C HIS A 221 -4.40 -9.42 8.02
N ASN A 222 -3.24 -9.23 8.66
CA ASN A 222 -2.31 -10.29 9.06
C ASN A 222 -1.91 -11.24 7.90
N VAL A 223 -1.75 -10.68 6.70
CA VAL A 223 -1.26 -11.39 5.52
C VAL A 223 0.26 -11.38 5.52
N ASN A 224 0.88 -12.52 5.19
CA ASN A 224 2.34 -12.63 5.14
C ASN A 224 2.90 -11.96 3.88
N TYR A 225 4.00 -11.23 4.05
CA TYR A 225 4.75 -10.60 2.97
C TYR A 225 6.22 -10.56 3.32
N SER A 226 7.06 -10.33 2.31
CA SER A 226 8.48 -10.04 2.47
C SER A 226 8.78 -8.63 2.00
N VAL A 227 9.78 -8.01 2.61
CA VAL A 227 10.31 -6.70 2.23
C VAL A 227 11.81 -6.85 2.01
N ASN A 228 12.32 -6.25 0.94
CA ASN A 228 13.75 -6.16 0.70
C ASN A 228 14.32 -4.82 1.22
N ASN A 229 15.64 -4.64 1.13
CA ASN A 229 16.32 -3.44 1.60
C ASN A 229 15.80 -2.13 0.96
N ASP A 230 15.23 -2.21 -0.24
CA ASP A 230 14.71 -1.05 -0.98
C ASP A 230 13.26 -0.72 -0.63
N GLY A 231 12.60 -1.53 0.19
CA GLY A 231 11.18 -1.36 0.54
C GLY A 231 10.20 -1.97 -0.46
N LYS A 232 10.69 -2.77 -1.42
CA LYS A 232 9.82 -3.52 -2.32
C LYS A 232 9.14 -4.65 -1.55
N VAL A 233 7.81 -4.57 -1.50
CA VAL A 233 6.93 -5.57 -0.89
C VAL A 233 6.61 -6.66 -1.90
N THR A 234 6.76 -7.92 -1.48
CA THR A 234 6.27 -9.09 -2.22
C THR A 234 5.33 -9.86 -1.30
N ILE A 235 4.05 -9.98 -1.69
CA ILE A 235 3.09 -10.80 -0.94
C ILE A 235 3.51 -12.27 -1.01
N ILE A 236 3.57 -12.91 0.15
CA ILE A 236 3.75 -14.35 0.24
C ILE A 236 2.33 -14.91 0.31
N ASN A 237 1.74 -15.16 -0.86
CA ASN A 237 0.45 -15.84 -0.89
C ASN A 237 0.60 -17.16 -0.14
N PRO A 238 -0.31 -17.52 0.78
CA PRO A 238 -0.40 -18.91 1.20
C PRO A 238 -0.60 -19.73 -0.08
N VAL A 239 0.15 -20.81 -0.22
CA VAL A 239 -0.16 -21.84 -1.22
C VAL A 239 -1.63 -22.13 -1.01
N VAL A 240 -2.48 -21.78 -1.98
CA VAL A 240 -3.85 -22.23 -2.00
C VAL A 240 -3.72 -23.74 -2.20
N SER A 241 -3.72 -24.50 -1.09
CA SER A 241 -4.15 -25.88 -1.19
C SER A 241 -5.55 -25.79 -1.79
N PRO A 242 -5.82 -26.47 -2.91
CA PRO A 242 -7.17 -26.46 -3.45
C PRO A 242 -8.06 -26.97 -2.33
N ASN A 243 -8.99 -26.12 -1.87
CA ASN A 243 -10.06 -26.60 -1.04
C ASN A 243 -10.78 -27.64 -1.89
N ALA A 244 -10.55 -28.92 -1.58
CA ALA A 244 -11.52 -29.95 -1.85
C ALA A 244 -12.85 -29.48 -1.25
N ASN A 245 -13.94 -29.72 -1.98
CA ASN A 245 -15.32 -29.33 -1.69
C ASN A 245 -15.79 -28.07 -2.43
N THR A 246 -15.75 -28.14 -3.75
CA THR A 246 -16.89 -27.67 -4.55
C THR A 246 -17.53 -28.94 -5.11
N GLU A 247 -18.56 -29.45 -4.43
CA GLU A 247 -19.44 -30.45 -5.04
C GLU A 247 -20.09 -29.78 -6.25
N PHE A 248 -19.87 -30.36 -7.43
CA PHE A 248 -20.60 -30.02 -8.63
C PHE A 248 -22.07 -30.31 -8.36
N ILE A 249 -22.90 -29.28 -8.32
CA ILE A 249 -24.33 -29.44 -8.47
C ILE A 249 -24.54 -29.75 -9.95
N GLU A 250 -24.85 -30.99 -10.28
CA GLU A 250 -25.30 -31.36 -11.63
C GLU A 250 -26.58 -30.57 -11.95
N GLU A 251 -26.56 -29.86 -13.07
CA GLU A 251 -27.73 -29.27 -13.70
C GLU A 251 -28.75 -30.39 -13.97
N VAL A 252 -29.95 -30.26 -13.39
CA VAL A 252 -31.08 -31.10 -13.74
C VAL A 252 -31.74 -30.48 -14.97
N ASP A 253 -31.50 -31.07 -16.14
CA ASP A 253 -32.19 -30.68 -17.38
C ASP A 253 -33.71 -30.89 -17.25
N GLU A 254 -34.46 -29.82 -17.49
CA GLU A 254 -35.89 -29.88 -17.75
C GLU A 254 -36.15 -30.68 -19.04
N VAL A 255 -36.93 -31.75 -18.94
CA VAL A 255 -37.65 -32.30 -20.11
C VAL A 255 -39.14 -32.10 -19.90
N SER A 256 -39.68 -31.14 -20.65
CA SER A 256 -41.11 -30.94 -20.79
C SER A 256 -41.68 -31.81 -21.93
N SER A 257 -42.87 -32.34 -21.68
CA SER A 257 -43.89 -32.77 -22.64
C SER A 257 -43.61 -33.99 -23.54
N SER A 258 -44.41 -35.05 -23.38
CA SER A 258 -45.56 -35.30 -24.26
C SER A 258 -46.30 -36.59 -23.87
N VAL A 259 -47.61 -36.49 -24.03
CA VAL A 259 -48.65 -37.49 -23.83
C VAL A 259 -48.51 -38.60 -24.89
N ASP A 260 -48.61 -39.88 -24.52
CA ASP A 260 -49.50 -40.78 -25.25
C ASP A 260 -49.93 -42.05 -24.51
N ASN A 261 -51.14 -42.46 -24.87
CA ASN A 261 -52.03 -43.41 -24.21
C ASN A 261 -51.85 -44.82 -24.81
N SER A 262 -51.74 -45.88 -24.01
CA SER A 262 -52.30 -47.22 -24.36
C SER A 262 -52.12 -48.28 -23.26
N GLN A 263 -53.27 -48.76 -22.80
CA GLN A 263 -53.65 -50.12 -22.40
C GLN A 263 -52.54 -51.21 -22.39
N ASN A 264 -52.42 -51.98 -21.29
CA ASN A 264 -53.12 -53.26 -21.08
C ASN A 264 -52.34 -54.24 -20.17
N THR A 265 -53.11 -55.01 -19.39
CA THR A 265 -52.86 -56.33 -18.76
C THR A 265 -52.09 -56.46 -17.42
N SER A 266 -52.89 -56.69 -16.37
CA SER A 266 -52.92 -57.89 -15.52
C SER A 266 -51.71 -58.26 -14.62
N LYS A 267 -51.88 -58.19 -13.29
CA LYS A 267 -52.19 -59.35 -12.41
C LYS A 267 -52.00 -59.00 -10.92
N ASN A 268 -52.98 -59.47 -10.14
CA ASN A 268 -53.08 -59.65 -8.69
C ASN A 268 -53.33 -58.41 -7.83
#